data_AF-A0A967LTM5-F1
#
_entry.id   AF-A0A967LTM5-F1
#
_cell.length_a   1.000
_cell.length_b   1.000
_cell.length_c   1.000
_cell.angle_alpha   90.00
_cell.angle_beta   90.00
_cell.angle_gamma   90.00
#
_symmetry.space_group_name_H-M   'P 1'
#
loop_
_entity.id
_entity.type
_entity.pdbx_description
1 polymer ?
#
loop_
_entity_poly.entity_id
_entity_poly.type
_entity_poly.pdbx_seq_one_letter_code
_entity_poly.pdbx_strand_id
1 'polypeptide(L)'
;METLPLAEFKDVIEEIKANGGDAVKLCYECGICDTVCPWNRVTTFSVRRLVREATFGLSEIEREDIWLCTTCGRCPQRCPRDVKQIEDMVSLRRMATDYGLFPPSVRAVRGVSSSLTTQGNPLGEEQSTRGDWAKGLPVKAFTEGMELLYFPGCYLNYDPR
;
A
#
# COMPACT_ATOMS: atom_id res chain seq x y z
N MET A 1 2.30 -20.82 29.16
CA MET A 1 1.52 -19.78 28.48
C MET A 1 2.01 -18.46 29.05
N GLU A 2 3.04 -17.87 28.43
CA GLU A 2 3.50 -16.53 28.80
C GLU A 2 2.34 -15.57 28.58
N THR A 3 2.02 -14.79 29.60
CA THR A 3 0.98 -13.76 29.49
C THR A 3 1.61 -12.58 28.79
N LEU A 4 1.28 -12.38 27.51
CA LEU A 4 1.68 -11.17 26.79
C LEU A 4 1.13 -9.95 27.54
N PRO A 5 1.96 -8.98 27.93
CA PRO A 5 1.51 -7.78 28.62
C PRO A 5 0.51 -7.00 27.76
N LEU A 6 -0.63 -6.61 28.33
CA LEU A 6 -1.63 -5.77 27.65
C LEU A 6 -1.08 -4.42 27.14
N ALA A 7 0.09 -4.00 27.61
CA ALA A 7 0.78 -2.80 27.13
C ALA A 7 1.19 -2.94 25.66
N GLU A 8 1.72 -4.11 25.27
CA GLU A 8 2.24 -4.34 23.91
C GLU A 8 1.14 -4.19 22.84
N PHE A 9 -0.07 -4.71 23.12
CA PHE A 9 -1.21 -4.55 22.21
C PHE A 9 -1.68 -3.10 22.07
N LYS A 10 -1.59 -2.29 23.12
CA LYS A 10 -1.98 -0.87 23.07
C LYS A 10 -1.01 -0.07 22.22
N ASP A 11 0.29 -0.36 22.32
CA ASP A 11 1.32 0.30 21.53
C ASP A 11 1.10 0.03 20.03
N VAL A 12 0.79 -1.23 19.68
CA VAL A 12 0.44 -1.60 18.29
C VAL A 12 -0.81 -0.86 17.80
N ILE A 13 -1.85 -0.72 18.62
CA ILE A 13 -3.07 0.01 18.25
C ILE A 13 -2.77 1.49 17.98
N GLU A 14 -1.97 2.14 18.83
CA GLU A 14 -1.60 3.54 18.61
C GLU A 14 -0.70 3.71 17.38
N GLU A 15 0.15 2.72 17.06
CA GLU A 15 0.94 2.74 15.83
C GLU A 15 0.08 2.57 14.57
N ILE A 16 -0.89 1.66 14.58
CA ILE A 16 -1.88 1.50 13.50
C ILE A 16 -2.60 2.83 13.26
N LYS A 17 -3.03 3.48 14.34
CA LYS A 17 -3.69 4.79 14.29
C LYS A 17 -2.77 5.89 13.74
N ALA A 18 -1.51 5.94 14.17
CA ALA A 18 -0.52 6.88 13.64
C ALA A 18 -0.29 6.71 12.14
N ASN A 19 -0.39 5.46 11.65
CA ASN A 19 -0.29 5.11 10.23
C ASN A 19 -1.59 5.30 9.44
N GLY A 20 -2.66 5.79 10.07
CA GLY A 20 -3.94 6.14 9.43
C GLY A 20 -5.06 5.11 9.57
N GLY A 21 -4.88 4.06 10.40
CA GLY A 21 -5.87 2.99 10.62
C GLY A 21 -6.79 3.22 11.83
N ASP A 22 -7.10 4.46 12.22
CA ASP A 22 -7.94 4.75 13.41
C ASP A 22 -9.38 4.24 13.29
N ALA A 23 -9.86 4.05 12.05
CA ALA A 23 -11.25 3.71 11.76
C ALA A 23 -11.57 2.22 12.00
N VAL A 24 -10.58 1.34 12.22
CA VAL A 24 -10.76 -0.07 12.57
C VAL A 24 -11.75 -0.26 13.75
N LYS A 25 -11.70 0.64 14.73
CA LYS A 25 -12.56 0.61 15.94
C LYS A 25 -14.05 0.76 15.65
N LEU A 26 -14.43 1.22 14.47
CA LEU A 26 -15.83 1.37 14.04
C LEU A 26 -16.44 0.03 13.58
N CYS A 27 -15.62 -0.99 13.35
CA CYS A 27 -16.06 -2.29 12.87
C CYS A 27 -16.89 -3.03 13.92
N TYR A 28 -18.01 -3.58 13.46
CA TYR A 28 -18.93 -4.42 14.23
C TYR A 28 -19.12 -5.83 13.63
N GLU A 29 -18.15 -6.29 12.82
CA GLU A 29 -18.06 -7.67 12.31
C GLU A 29 -19.20 -8.19 11.40
N CYS A 30 -19.89 -7.32 10.64
CA CYS A 30 -20.99 -7.77 9.76
C CYS A 30 -20.58 -8.67 8.56
N GLY A 31 -19.31 -8.69 8.14
CA GLY A 31 -18.84 -9.54 7.04
C GLY A 31 -19.06 -9.04 5.60
N ILE A 32 -19.74 -7.91 5.38
CA ILE A 32 -20.01 -7.38 4.03
C ILE A 32 -18.71 -7.22 3.20
N CYS A 33 -17.63 -6.76 3.83
CA CYS A 33 -16.34 -6.57 3.16
C CYS A 33 -15.78 -7.88 2.58
N ASP A 34 -15.97 -9.01 3.25
CA ASP A 34 -15.54 -10.33 2.75
C ASP A 34 -16.41 -10.76 1.56
N THR A 35 -17.72 -10.52 1.64
CA THR A 35 -18.67 -10.92 0.60
C THR A 35 -18.43 -10.18 -0.71
N VAL A 36 -18.03 -8.90 -0.65
CA VAL A 36 -17.79 -8.07 -1.84
C VAL A 36 -16.34 -8.11 -2.33
N CYS A 37 -15.45 -8.77 -1.60
CA CYS A 37 -14.05 -8.88 -1.95
C CYS A 37 -13.86 -9.80 -3.17
N PRO A 38 -13.24 -9.33 -4.27
CA PRO A 38 -13.04 -10.16 -5.45
C PRO A 38 -12.04 -11.29 -5.22
N TRP A 39 -11.11 -11.13 -4.27
CA TRP A 39 -10.12 -12.16 -3.95
C TRP A 39 -10.73 -13.45 -3.40
N ASN A 40 -11.88 -13.38 -2.74
CA ASN A 40 -12.59 -14.57 -2.24
C ASN A 40 -13.11 -15.49 -3.35
N ARG A 41 -13.01 -15.06 -4.62
CA ARG A 41 -13.27 -15.92 -5.78
C ARG A 41 -12.03 -16.72 -6.24
N VAL A 42 -10.84 -16.35 -5.75
CA VAL A 42 -9.55 -16.85 -6.23
C VAL A 42 -8.77 -17.53 -5.11
N THR A 43 -8.88 -17.04 -3.88
CA THR A 43 -8.20 -17.57 -2.69
C THR A 43 -8.98 -17.27 -1.42
N THR A 44 -8.55 -17.82 -0.28
CA THR A 44 -9.12 -17.50 1.03
C THR A 44 -8.54 -16.19 1.55
N PHE A 45 -9.36 -15.14 1.64
CA PHE A 45 -8.92 -13.83 2.11
C PHE A 45 -10.04 -13.08 2.86
N SER A 46 -9.82 -12.77 4.13
CA SER A 46 -10.80 -12.04 4.94
C SER A 46 -10.28 -10.67 5.34
N VAL A 47 -10.86 -9.62 4.74
CA VAL A 47 -10.62 -8.23 5.15
C VAL A 47 -11.21 -8.01 6.55
N ARG A 48 -12.37 -8.61 6.83
CA ARG A 48 -12.99 -8.53 8.16
C ARG A 48 -12.04 -9.05 9.24
N ARG A 49 -11.43 -10.21 9.03
CA ARG A 49 -10.47 -10.79 9.98
C ARG A 49 -9.32 -9.81 10.24
N LEU A 50 -8.71 -9.27 9.19
CA LEU A 50 -7.58 -8.33 9.32
C LEU A 50 -7.97 -7.05 10.07
N VAL A 51 -9.14 -6.47 9.78
CA VAL A 51 -9.66 -5.32 10.53
C VAL A 51 -9.90 -5.67 11.99
N ARG A 52 -10.40 -6.89 12.27
CA ARG A 52 -10.68 -7.35 13.62
C ARG A 52 -9.41 -7.57 14.44
N GLU A 53 -8.42 -8.19 13.82
CA GLU A 53 -7.06 -8.38 14.32
C GLU A 53 -6.41 -7.03 14.63
N ALA A 54 -6.43 -6.09 13.69
CA ALA A 54 -5.93 -4.73 13.88
C ALA A 54 -6.62 -3.97 15.03
N THR A 55 -7.93 -4.12 15.19
CA THR A 55 -8.69 -3.50 16.31
C THR A 55 -8.16 -3.92 17.68
N PHE A 56 -7.55 -5.10 17.78
CA PHE A 56 -7.00 -5.64 19.03
C PHE A 56 -5.47 -5.56 19.11
N GLY A 57 -4.81 -4.92 18.13
CA GLY A 57 -3.35 -4.90 18.07
C GLY A 57 -2.72 -6.24 17.71
N LEU A 58 -3.48 -7.17 17.12
CA LEU A 58 -3.02 -8.48 16.64
C LEU A 58 -2.63 -8.37 15.16
N SER A 59 -1.75 -7.45 14.81
CA SER A 59 -1.58 -7.06 13.41
C SER A 59 -0.87 -8.09 12.51
N GLU A 60 -0.01 -8.95 13.09
CA GLU A 60 0.79 -9.98 12.38
C GLU A 60 1.32 -9.48 11.01
N ILE A 61 1.92 -8.28 11.00
CA ILE A 61 2.29 -7.50 9.81
C ILE A 61 3.29 -8.19 8.87
N GLU A 62 3.95 -9.24 9.34
CA GLU A 62 4.83 -10.09 8.55
C GLU A 62 4.07 -11.00 7.56
N ARG A 63 2.75 -11.18 7.75
CA ARG A 63 1.94 -12.08 6.93
C ARG A 63 1.69 -11.53 5.54
N GLU A 64 1.45 -12.45 4.62
CA GLU A 64 1.19 -12.15 3.22
C GLU A 64 -0.21 -11.57 2.98
N ASP A 65 -1.18 -11.87 3.83
CA ASP A 65 -2.57 -11.49 3.62
C ASP A 65 -2.81 -9.98 3.63
N ILE A 66 -2.07 -9.20 4.43
CA ILE A 66 -2.14 -7.73 4.37
C ILE A 66 -1.76 -7.19 2.98
N TRP A 67 -0.97 -7.93 2.20
CA TRP A 67 -0.52 -7.57 0.85
C TRP A 67 -1.48 -7.99 -0.26
N LEU A 68 -2.44 -8.88 0.02
CA LEU A 68 -3.42 -9.33 -0.97
C LEU A 68 -4.41 -8.23 -1.36
N CYS A 69 -4.76 -7.30 -0.46
CA CYS A 69 -5.72 -6.23 -0.79
C CYS A 69 -5.26 -5.40 -2.01
N THR A 70 -6.03 -5.43 -3.10
CA THR A 70 -5.74 -4.68 -4.33
C THR A 70 -6.26 -3.25 -4.33
N THR A 71 -6.69 -2.76 -3.16
CA THR A 71 -7.24 -1.40 -2.97
C THR A 71 -8.37 -1.03 -3.96
N CYS A 72 -9.16 -2.03 -4.39
CA CYS A 72 -10.15 -1.89 -5.46
C CYS A 72 -11.40 -1.05 -5.12
N GLY A 73 -11.58 -0.62 -3.86
CA GLY A 73 -12.67 0.26 -3.45
C GLY A 73 -14.03 -0.41 -3.12
N ARG A 74 -14.20 -1.72 -3.35
CA ARG A 74 -15.52 -2.37 -3.18
C ARG A 74 -16.01 -2.44 -1.73
N CYS A 75 -15.13 -2.78 -0.79
CA CYS A 75 -15.50 -2.89 0.63
C CYS A 75 -15.88 -1.55 1.28
N PRO A 76 -15.11 -0.45 1.17
CA PRO A 76 -15.50 0.81 1.80
C PRO A 76 -16.81 1.36 1.23
N GLN A 77 -17.07 1.21 -0.08
CA GLN A 77 -18.33 1.63 -0.72
C GLN A 77 -19.59 0.95 -0.15
N ARG A 78 -19.44 -0.21 0.51
CA ARG A 78 -20.53 -1.01 1.06
C ARG A 78 -20.53 -1.04 2.58
N CYS A 79 -19.57 -0.39 3.23
CA CYS A 79 -19.44 -0.43 4.67
C CYS A 79 -20.48 0.48 5.33
N PRO A 80 -21.38 -0.05 6.20
CA PRO A 80 -22.39 0.76 6.87
C PRO A 80 -21.84 1.59 8.05
N ARG A 81 -20.57 1.38 8.40
CA ARG A 81 -19.90 2.02 9.55
C ARG A 81 -18.73 2.91 9.14
N ASP A 82 -18.50 3.03 7.83
CA ASP A 82 -17.41 3.83 7.26
C ASP A 82 -16.02 3.52 7.87
N VAL A 83 -15.72 2.23 7.99
CA VAL A 83 -14.49 1.70 8.62
C VAL A 83 -13.21 2.05 7.84
N LYS A 84 -13.30 2.53 6.58
CA LYS A 84 -12.13 2.87 5.76
C LYS A 84 -11.14 1.69 5.61
N GLN A 85 -11.66 0.53 5.21
CA GLN A 85 -10.88 -0.71 5.16
C GLN A 85 -9.63 -0.62 4.29
N ILE A 86 -9.59 0.25 3.27
CA ILE A 86 -8.40 0.39 2.44
C ILE A 86 -7.30 1.08 3.23
N GLU A 87 -7.65 2.14 3.95
CA GLU A 87 -6.78 2.92 4.81
C GLU A 87 -6.23 2.05 5.93
N ASP A 88 -7.05 1.18 6.51
CA ASP A 88 -6.62 0.18 7.50
C ASP A 88 -5.61 -0.82 6.89
N MET A 89 -5.85 -1.34 5.69
CA MET A 89 -4.89 -2.25 5.06
C MET A 89 -3.59 -1.54 4.69
N VAL A 90 -3.66 -0.28 4.27
CA VAL A 90 -2.49 0.54 3.96
C VAL A 90 -1.72 0.90 5.22
N SER A 91 -2.37 1.15 6.36
CA SER A 91 -1.68 1.43 7.62
C SER A 91 -0.86 0.24 8.09
N LEU A 92 -1.39 -0.98 7.97
CA LEU A 92 -0.65 -2.22 8.28
C LEU A 92 0.57 -2.39 7.37
N ARG A 93 0.45 -2.06 6.07
CA ARG A 93 1.58 -2.11 5.12
C ARG A 93 2.65 -1.06 5.41
N ARG A 94 2.26 0.12 5.89
CA ARG A 94 3.21 1.16 6.31
C ARG A 94 4.03 0.68 7.49
N MET A 95 3.40 0.14 8.52
CA MET A 95 4.10 -0.50 9.65
C MET A 95 5.06 -1.59 9.17
N ALA A 96 4.59 -2.52 8.33
CA ALA A 96 5.44 -3.56 7.75
C ALA A 96 6.65 -2.98 7.01
N THR A 97 6.45 -1.88 6.27
CA THR A 97 7.50 -1.17 5.53
C THR A 97 8.50 -0.51 6.47
N ASP A 98 8.04 0.14 7.53
CA ASP A 98 8.89 0.82 8.53
C ASP A 98 9.81 -0.19 9.25
N TYR A 99 9.32 -1.40 9.50
CA TYR A 99 10.10 -2.52 10.03
C TYR A 99 10.87 -3.33 8.97
N GLY A 100 10.75 -3.00 7.69
CA GLY A 100 11.41 -3.71 6.59
C GLY A 100 10.94 -5.16 6.37
N LEU A 101 9.74 -5.49 6.85
CA LEU A 101 9.10 -6.80 6.78
C LEU A 101 8.37 -6.95 5.45
N PHE A 102 8.94 -7.74 4.55
CA PHE A 102 8.37 -8.03 3.24
C PHE A 102 8.31 -9.54 3.01
N PRO A 103 7.11 -10.15 2.93
CA PRO A 103 6.99 -11.55 2.59
C PRO A 103 7.49 -11.82 1.16
N PRO A 104 7.82 -13.07 0.82
CA PRO A 104 8.39 -13.42 -0.48
C PRO A 104 7.60 -12.91 -1.69
N SER A 105 6.26 -12.86 -1.61
CA SER A 105 5.39 -12.41 -2.69
C SER A 105 5.48 -10.93 -3.02
N VAL A 106 5.99 -10.11 -2.10
CA VAL A 106 6.18 -8.65 -2.30
C VAL A 106 7.65 -8.25 -2.21
N ARG A 107 8.58 -9.19 -2.39
CA ARG A 107 10.03 -8.94 -2.36
C ARG A 107 10.46 -7.79 -3.29
N ALA A 108 9.76 -7.60 -4.40
CA ALA A 108 10.01 -6.50 -5.35
C ALA A 108 9.89 -5.10 -4.71
N VAL A 109 9.07 -4.93 -3.66
CA VAL A 109 8.89 -3.65 -2.96
C VAL A 109 10.22 -3.14 -2.38
N ARG A 110 11.08 -4.05 -1.88
CA ARG A 110 12.42 -3.67 -1.40
C ARG A 110 13.29 -3.09 -2.51
N GLY A 111 13.25 -3.70 -3.69
CA GLY A 111 13.96 -3.21 -4.87
C GLY A 111 13.45 -1.83 -5.29
N VAL A 112 12.13 -1.67 -5.38
CA VAL A 112 11.50 -0.38 -5.70
C VAL A 112 11.88 0.71 -4.69
N SER A 113 11.84 0.42 -3.39
CA SER A 113 12.23 1.37 -2.34
C SER A 113 13.70 1.82 -2.48
N SER A 114 14.60 0.87 -2.75
CA SER A 114 16.01 1.16 -3.03
C SER A 114 16.19 2.02 -4.28
N SER A 115 15.51 1.68 -5.38
CA SER A 115 15.57 2.44 -6.64
C SER A 115 15.05 3.86 -6.47
N LEU A 116 13.97 4.07 -5.72
CA LEU A 116 13.45 5.40 -5.42
C LEU A 116 14.47 6.26 -4.67
N THR A 117 15.19 5.67 -3.71
CA THR A 117 16.19 6.37 -2.90
C THR A 117 17.47 6.68 -3.70
N THR A 118 17.86 5.79 -4.62
CA THR A 118 19.16 5.89 -5.32
C THR A 118 19.05 6.55 -6.70
N GLN A 119 17.99 6.29 -7.46
CA GLN A 119 17.78 6.75 -8.83
C GLN A 119 16.64 7.78 -8.96
N GLY A 120 15.87 8.01 -7.90
CA GLY A 120 14.70 8.89 -7.94
C GLY A 120 13.53 8.34 -8.77
N ASN A 121 13.53 7.05 -9.11
CA ASN A 121 12.46 6.40 -9.85
C ASN A 121 12.29 4.93 -9.43
N PRO A 122 11.10 4.34 -9.59
CA PRO A 122 10.80 3.00 -9.09
C PRO A 122 11.36 1.87 -10.00
N LEU A 123 11.85 2.19 -11.20
CA LEU A 123 12.31 1.21 -12.18
C LEU A 123 13.82 0.99 -12.14
N GLY A 124 14.57 1.84 -11.44
CA GLY A 124 16.03 1.69 -11.29
C GLY A 124 16.84 2.19 -12.48
N GLU A 125 16.19 2.85 -13.44
CA GLU A 125 16.83 3.40 -14.63
C GLU A 125 17.61 4.68 -14.32
N GLU A 126 18.63 4.98 -15.13
CA GLU A 126 19.43 6.19 -14.94
C GLU A 126 18.61 7.46 -15.19
N GLN A 127 18.81 8.48 -14.35
CA GLN A 127 18.11 9.75 -14.53
C GLN A 127 18.37 10.41 -15.90
N SER A 128 19.55 10.17 -16.48
CA SER A 128 19.99 10.68 -17.78
C SER A 128 19.08 10.26 -18.95
N THR A 129 18.44 9.09 -18.86
CA THR A 129 17.62 8.51 -19.93
C THR A 129 16.17 9.00 -19.90
N ARG A 130 15.79 9.83 -18.92
CA ARG A 130 14.40 10.27 -18.70
C ARG A 130 13.72 10.88 -19.94
N GLY A 131 14.49 11.52 -20.82
CA GLY A 131 13.98 12.18 -22.02
C GLY A 131 13.89 11.26 -23.25
N ASP A 132 14.32 10.01 -23.15
CA ASP A 132 14.53 9.14 -24.32
C ASP A 132 13.25 8.80 -25.07
N TRP A 133 12.11 8.74 -24.36
CA TRP A 133 10.80 8.51 -24.95
C TRP A 133 10.41 9.56 -26.01
N ALA A 134 10.99 10.76 -25.96
CA ALA A 134 10.68 11.86 -26.88
C ALA A 134 11.50 11.82 -28.18
N LYS A 135 12.52 10.96 -28.27
CA LYS A 135 13.38 10.84 -29.46
C LYS A 135 12.54 10.51 -30.70
N GLY A 136 12.65 11.32 -31.75
CA GLY A 136 11.90 11.14 -33.00
C GLY A 136 10.45 11.63 -32.97
N LEU A 137 9.97 12.18 -31.84
CA LEU A 137 8.66 12.81 -31.72
C LEU A 137 8.77 14.34 -31.85
N PRO A 138 7.71 15.04 -32.27
CA PRO A 138 7.67 16.51 -32.34
C PRO A 138 7.51 17.16 -30.94
N VAL A 139 8.21 16.65 -29.93
CA VAL A 139 8.19 17.14 -28.55
C VAL A 139 9.46 17.94 -28.31
N LYS A 140 9.31 19.19 -27.86
CA LYS A 140 10.45 20.05 -27.53
C LYS A 140 10.89 19.81 -26.09
N ALA A 141 12.20 19.81 -25.85
CA ALA A 141 12.74 19.85 -24.50
C ALA A 141 12.27 21.15 -23.81
N PHE A 142 11.84 21.03 -22.56
CA PHE A 142 11.37 22.16 -21.79
C PHE A 142 12.52 23.13 -21.49
N THR A 143 12.29 24.43 -21.68
CA THR A 143 13.21 25.50 -21.31
C THR A 143 12.49 26.57 -20.52
N GLU A 144 13.22 27.35 -19.74
CA GLU A 144 12.67 28.51 -19.03
C GLU A 144 11.99 29.48 -20.02
N GLY A 145 10.81 29.96 -19.67
CA GLY A 145 9.94 30.77 -20.55
C GLY A 145 8.89 29.97 -21.34
N MET A 146 8.92 28.64 -21.31
CA MET A 146 7.79 27.83 -21.78
C MET A 146 6.66 27.83 -20.74
N GLU A 147 5.43 28.05 -21.19
CA GLU A 147 4.24 28.08 -20.33
C GLU A 147 3.79 26.66 -19.89
N LEU A 148 4.03 25.65 -20.74
CA LEU A 148 3.53 24.30 -20.54
C LEU A 148 4.68 23.29 -20.42
N LEU A 149 4.64 22.48 -19.36
CA LEU A 149 5.48 21.31 -19.15
C LEU A 149 4.62 20.05 -19.25
N TYR A 150 4.92 19.20 -20.22
CA TYR A 150 4.37 17.84 -20.23
C TYR A 150 5.23 16.93 -19.33
N PHE A 151 4.66 16.51 -18.19
CA PHE A 151 5.31 15.61 -17.25
C PHE A 151 4.70 14.20 -17.35
N PRO A 152 5.31 13.27 -18.09
CA PRO A 152 4.74 11.94 -18.35
C PRO A 152 4.88 10.96 -17.16
N GLY A 153 5.56 11.35 -16.08
CA GLY A 153 5.78 10.50 -14.90
C GLY A 153 6.87 9.44 -15.09
N CYS A 154 7.18 8.67 -14.05
CA CYS A 154 8.30 7.73 -14.07
C CYS A 154 8.05 6.52 -14.98
N TYR A 155 6.82 6.00 -15.00
CA TYR A 155 6.51 4.82 -15.81
C TYR A 155 6.77 5.08 -17.29
N LEU A 156 6.19 6.13 -17.88
CA LEU A 156 6.40 6.43 -19.30
C LEU A 156 7.83 6.84 -19.67
N ASN A 157 8.61 7.36 -18.73
CA ASN A 157 10.00 7.77 -18.96
C ASN A 157 11.00 6.62 -18.94
N TYR A 158 10.73 5.58 -18.12
CA TYR A 158 11.70 4.55 -17.79
C TYR A 158 11.19 3.12 -18.04
N ASP A 159 9.94 2.95 -18.52
CA ASP A 159 9.40 1.63 -18.87
C ASP A 159 10.26 1.00 -19.97
N PRO A 160 10.96 -0.11 -19.69
CA PRO A 160 11.91 -0.70 -20.61
C PRO A 160 11.26 -1.33 -21.85
N ARG A 161 9.93 -1.56 -21.84
CA ARG A 161 9.14 -2.28 -22.84
C ARG A 161 9.77 -3.56 -23.41
#